data_AF-A0A7H0I762-F1
#
_entry.id   AF-A0A7H0I762-F1
#
_cell.length_a   1.000
_cell.length_b   1.000
_cell.length_c   1.000
_cell.angle_alpha   90.00
_cell.angle_beta   90.00
_cell.angle_gamma   90.00
#
_symmetry.space_group_name_H-M   'P 1'
#
loop_
_entity.id
_entity.type
_entity.pdbx_description
1 polymer ?
#
loop_
_entity_poly.entity_id
_entity_poly.type
_entity_poly.pdbx_seq_one_letter_code
_entity_poly.pdbx_strand_id
1 'polypeptide(L)'
;MNFESPLSALFPGTSGRLVGALVGHHVMEPERPLPLVELTRRAAVTGTQAEAALFRLGLLGLLAPRRQGEDVCLVPGHVVWGALRQLADLRGRVAERVRAEVGASLQPPPLHLALSGPVAEGRATSPSDVLELVAVPPPDAPDEWTEAVRALAVRLSRDLGNVVVHRSVIGPGETVTLW
;
A
#
# COMPACT_ATOMS: atom_id res chain seq x y z
N MET A 1 0.65 -2.07 -9.63
CA MET A 1 0.45 -3.04 -8.51
C MET A 1 -1.01 -3.01 -8.05
N ASN A 2 -1.50 -4.04 -7.35
CA ASN A 2 -2.86 -4.04 -6.77
C ASN A 2 -2.83 -3.58 -5.30
N PHE A 3 -3.37 -2.39 -5.04
CA PHE A 3 -3.44 -1.72 -3.75
C PHE A 3 -4.75 -1.99 -3.00
N GLU A 4 -5.80 -2.43 -3.70
CA GLU A 4 -7.09 -2.76 -3.06
C GLU A 4 -6.98 -4.06 -2.25
N SER A 5 -6.16 -5.01 -2.70
CA SER A 5 -5.98 -6.32 -2.07
C SER A 5 -4.53 -6.80 -2.15
N PRO A 6 -3.57 -6.04 -1.57
CA PRO A 6 -2.14 -6.25 -1.79
C PRO A 6 -1.66 -7.63 -1.32
N LEU A 7 -2.15 -8.09 -0.18
CA LEU A 7 -1.80 -9.41 0.36
C LEU A 7 -2.32 -10.56 -0.51
N SER A 8 -3.56 -10.46 -0.99
CA SER A 8 -4.13 -11.49 -1.89
C SER A 8 -3.47 -11.49 -3.26
N ALA A 9 -2.99 -10.33 -3.73
CA ALA A 9 -2.28 -10.21 -5.00
C ALA A 9 -0.87 -10.83 -4.95
N LEU A 10 -0.16 -10.68 -3.82
CA LEU A 10 1.18 -11.26 -3.62
C LEU A 10 1.14 -12.73 -3.19
N PHE A 11 0.12 -13.13 -2.43
CA PHE A 11 -0.06 -14.48 -1.92
C PHE A 11 -1.36 -15.07 -2.48
N PRO A 12 -1.38 -15.57 -3.72
CA PRO A 12 -2.61 -16.03 -4.35
C PRO A 12 -3.23 -17.22 -3.61
N GLY A 13 -4.57 -17.29 -3.67
CA GLY A 13 -5.35 -18.40 -3.12
C GLY A 13 -5.89 -18.16 -1.71
N THR A 14 -6.32 -19.25 -1.06
CA THR A 14 -7.02 -19.23 0.24
C THR A 14 -6.21 -18.57 1.34
N SER A 15 -4.92 -18.90 1.45
CA SER A 15 -4.08 -18.39 2.54
C SER A 15 -3.90 -16.87 2.47
N GLY A 16 -3.64 -16.29 1.30
CA GLY A 16 -3.47 -14.84 1.20
C GLY A 16 -4.76 -14.07 1.43
N ARG A 17 -5.92 -14.60 0.97
CA ARG A 17 -7.23 -13.98 1.28
C ARG A 17 -7.52 -14.00 2.79
N LEU A 18 -7.22 -15.10 3.47
CA LEU A 18 -7.38 -15.21 4.92
C LEU A 18 -6.42 -14.28 5.66
N VAL A 19 -5.14 -14.25 5.28
CA VAL A 19 -4.14 -13.35 5.88
C VAL A 19 -4.54 -11.89 5.65
N GLY A 20 -4.98 -11.54 4.45
CA GLY A 20 -5.52 -10.21 4.14
C GLY A 20 -6.68 -9.81 5.04
N ALA A 21 -7.68 -10.68 5.18
CA ALA A 21 -8.83 -10.43 6.05
C ALA A 21 -8.43 -10.34 7.54
N LEU A 22 -7.52 -11.20 8.01
CA LEU A 22 -7.01 -11.19 9.37
C LEU A 22 -6.24 -9.91 9.70
N VAL A 23 -5.32 -9.51 8.81
CA VAL A 23 -4.54 -8.29 8.98
C VAL A 23 -5.45 -7.06 8.95
N GLY A 24 -6.36 -6.97 7.97
CA GLY A 24 -7.31 -5.88 7.89
C GLY A 24 -8.16 -5.73 9.15
N HIS A 25 -8.64 -6.86 9.71
CA HIS A 25 -9.36 -6.86 10.97
C HIS A 25 -8.51 -6.37 12.14
N HIS A 26 -7.31 -6.94 12.32
CA HIS A 26 -6.47 -6.61 13.48
C HIS A 26 -5.81 -5.22 13.39
N VAL A 27 -5.71 -4.63 12.20
CA VAL A 27 -5.31 -3.21 12.08
C VAL A 27 -6.39 -2.29 12.65
N MET A 28 -7.67 -2.64 12.49
CA MET A 28 -8.80 -1.87 13.02
C MET A 28 -9.13 -2.21 14.48
N GLU A 29 -9.05 -3.48 14.85
CA GLU A 29 -9.44 -4.01 16.15
C GLU A 29 -8.39 -5.00 16.68
N PRO A 30 -7.21 -4.52 17.13
CA PRO A 30 -6.04 -5.36 17.42
C PRO A 30 -6.25 -6.46 18.46
N GLU A 31 -7.08 -6.20 19.46
CA GLU A 31 -7.31 -7.10 20.60
C GLU A 31 -8.58 -7.95 20.45
N ARG A 32 -9.37 -7.74 19.38
CA ARG A 32 -10.66 -8.41 19.23
C ARG A 32 -10.50 -9.72 18.43
N PRO A 33 -10.80 -10.88 19.03
CA PRO A 33 -10.90 -12.14 18.29
C PRO A 33 -11.83 -12.00 17.08
N LEU A 34 -11.44 -12.58 15.95
CA LEU A 34 -12.26 -12.58 14.73
C LEU A 34 -13.06 -13.88 14.62
N PRO A 35 -14.40 -13.83 14.65
CA PRO A 35 -15.21 -15.04 14.49
C PRO A 35 -14.95 -15.74 13.16
N LEU A 36 -14.85 -17.06 13.18
CA LEU A 36 -14.52 -17.86 11.98
C LEU A 36 -15.52 -17.64 10.83
N VAL A 37 -16.82 -17.50 11.16
CA VAL A 37 -17.87 -17.20 10.18
C VAL A 37 -17.66 -15.84 9.51
N GLU A 38 -17.17 -14.86 10.27
CA GLU A 38 -16.88 -13.54 9.74
C GLU A 38 -15.61 -13.56 8.88
N LEU A 39 -14.57 -14.26 9.33
CA LEU A 39 -13.34 -14.44 8.58
C LEU A 39 -13.58 -15.13 7.23
N THR A 40 -14.30 -16.24 7.22
CA THR A 40 -14.61 -17.00 5.99
C THR A 40 -15.38 -16.15 4.98
N ARG A 41 -16.36 -15.36 5.46
CA ARG A 41 -17.09 -14.38 4.64
C ARG A 41 -16.18 -13.30 4.07
N ARG A 42 -15.37 -12.64 4.91
CA ARG A 42 -14.44 -11.57 4.48
C ARG A 42 -13.39 -12.07 3.48
N ALA A 43 -12.89 -13.29 3.67
CA ALA A 43 -11.90 -13.91 2.81
C ALA A 43 -12.49 -14.63 1.57
N ALA A 44 -13.82 -14.69 1.44
CA ALA A 44 -14.53 -15.44 0.40
C ALA A 44 -14.00 -16.88 0.23
N VAL A 45 -13.99 -17.64 1.33
CA VAL A 45 -13.55 -19.05 1.37
C VAL A 45 -14.54 -19.91 2.14
N THR A 46 -14.55 -21.22 1.87
CA THR A 46 -15.36 -22.14 2.65
C THR A 46 -14.76 -22.40 4.03
N GLY A 47 -15.57 -22.86 4.99
CA GLY A 47 -15.09 -23.21 6.34
C GLY A 47 -13.98 -24.26 6.31
N THR A 48 -14.11 -25.30 5.47
CA THR A 48 -13.08 -26.34 5.30
C THR A 48 -11.76 -25.78 4.77
N GLN A 49 -11.83 -24.89 3.77
CA GLN A 49 -10.64 -24.21 3.25
C GLN A 49 -9.98 -23.33 4.30
N ALA A 50 -10.80 -22.60 5.08
CA ALA A 50 -10.32 -21.76 6.16
C ALA A 50 -9.60 -22.57 7.23
N GLU A 51 -10.19 -23.65 7.75
CA GLU A 51 -9.55 -24.45 8.80
C GLU A 51 -8.23 -25.08 8.35
N ALA A 52 -8.18 -25.58 7.12
CA ALA A 52 -6.93 -26.13 6.58
C ALA A 52 -5.82 -25.06 6.45
N ALA A 53 -6.17 -23.82 6.13
CA ALA A 53 -5.21 -22.73 6.05
C ALA A 53 -4.85 -22.15 7.44
N LEU A 54 -5.82 -21.99 8.34
CA LEU A 54 -5.62 -21.53 9.71
C LEU A 54 -4.75 -22.50 10.49
N PHE A 55 -4.91 -23.81 10.28
CA PHE A 55 -4.00 -24.82 10.83
C PHE A 55 -2.54 -24.56 10.43
N ARG A 56 -2.28 -24.33 9.13
CA ARG A 56 -0.93 -24.01 8.63
C ARG A 56 -0.40 -22.70 9.20
N LEU A 57 -1.23 -21.66 9.29
CA LEU A 57 -0.83 -20.38 9.89
C LEU A 57 -0.52 -20.54 11.39
N GLY A 58 -1.27 -21.38 12.10
CA GLY A 58 -0.99 -21.77 13.48
C GLY A 58 0.35 -22.50 13.64
N LEU A 59 0.68 -23.43 12.73
CA LEU A 59 1.99 -24.11 12.71
C LEU A 59 3.16 -23.14 12.49
N LEU A 60 2.92 -22.01 11.81
CA LEU A 60 3.91 -20.94 11.63
C LEU A 60 3.97 -19.98 12.83
N GLY A 61 3.16 -20.19 13.88
CA GLY A 61 3.13 -19.34 15.06
C GLY A 61 2.42 -17.99 14.87
N LEU A 62 1.73 -17.80 13.74
CA LEU A 62 1.02 -16.55 13.45
C LEU A 62 -0.23 -16.39 14.32
N LEU A 63 -0.91 -17.51 14.62
CA LEU A 63 -2.18 -17.52 15.36
C LEU A 63 -1.98 -18.03 16.79
N ALA A 64 -2.76 -17.49 17.72
CA ALA A 64 -2.85 -18.08 19.05
C ALA A 64 -3.43 -19.51 18.95
N PRO A 65 -3.07 -20.42 19.87
CA PRO A 65 -3.65 -21.76 19.90
C PRO A 65 -5.18 -21.70 19.95
N ARG A 66 -5.84 -22.46 19.07
CA ARG A 66 -7.30 -22.57 18.99
C ARG A 66 -7.73 -23.98 18.60
N ARG A 67 -8.94 -24.36 18.96
CA ARG A 67 -9.62 -25.55 18.43
C ARG A 67 -10.35 -25.21 17.13
N GLN A 68 -10.74 -26.24 16.39
CA GLN A 68 -11.56 -26.08 15.20
C GLN A 68 -12.90 -25.40 15.55
N GLY A 69 -13.32 -24.44 14.74
CA GLY A 69 -14.54 -23.66 14.95
C GLY A 69 -14.42 -22.45 15.87
N GLU A 70 -13.37 -22.34 16.67
CA GLU A 70 -13.18 -21.21 17.60
C GLU A 70 -12.80 -19.92 16.88
N ASP A 71 -12.93 -18.78 17.56
CA ASP A 71 -12.49 -17.49 17.04
C ASP A 71 -10.99 -17.47 16.76
N VAL A 72 -10.58 -16.60 15.83
CA VAL A 72 -9.20 -16.49 15.39
C VAL A 72 -8.55 -15.25 16.00
N CYS A 73 -7.48 -15.49 16.76
CA CYS A 73 -6.63 -14.44 17.31
C CYS A 73 -5.23 -14.52 16.70
N LEU A 74 -4.64 -13.38 16.35
CA LEU A 74 -3.23 -13.32 16.01
C LEU A 74 -2.36 -13.40 17.27
N VAL A 75 -1.11 -13.83 17.14
CA VAL A 75 -0.08 -13.65 18.17
C VAL A 75 0.47 -12.22 18.03
N PRO A 76 0.16 -11.25 18.92
CA PRO A 76 0.46 -9.84 18.66
C PRO A 76 1.96 -9.54 18.49
N GLY A 77 2.81 -10.26 19.23
CA GLY A 77 4.26 -10.10 19.20
C GLY A 77 4.97 -10.85 18.06
N HIS A 78 4.24 -11.51 17.15
CA HIS A 78 4.88 -12.27 16.08
C HIS A 78 5.56 -11.33 15.07
N VAL A 79 6.85 -11.56 14.80
CA VAL A 79 7.72 -10.67 14.02
C VAL A 79 7.18 -10.33 12.61
N VAL A 80 6.46 -11.27 12.00
CA VAL A 80 5.90 -11.10 10.64
C VAL A 80 4.75 -10.08 10.58
N TRP A 81 4.05 -9.80 11.69
CA TRP A 81 2.92 -8.87 11.66
C TRP A 81 3.33 -7.44 11.30
N GLY A 82 4.55 -7.03 11.67
CA GLY A 82 5.09 -5.75 11.24
C GLY A 82 5.11 -5.63 9.71
N ALA A 83 5.63 -6.64 9.01
CA ALA A 83 5.69 -6.66 7.56
C ALA A 83 4.29 -6.77 6.92
N LEU A 84 3.42 -7.63 7.44
CA LEU A 84 2.06 -7.81 6.90
C LEU A 84 1.21 -6.55 7.06
N ARG A 85 1.35 -5.82 8.17
CA ARG A 85 0.69 -4.53 8.37
C ARG A 85 1.20 -3.48 7.38
N GLN A 86 2.49 -3.46 7.07
CA GLN A 86 3.03 -2.56 6.04
C GLN A 86 2.49 -2.88 4.65
N LEU A 87 2.34 -4.16 4.32
CA LEU A 87 1.72 -4.58 3.06
C LEU A 87 0.23 -4.22 3.01
N ALA A 88 -0.49 -4.29 4.13
CA ALA A 88 -1.89 -3.88 4.19
C ALA A 88 -2.08 -2.36 4.06
N ASP A 89 -1.11 -1.56 4.51
CA ASP A 89 -1.07 -0.10 4.32
C ASP A 89 -0.09 0.33 3.21
N LEU A 90 -0.17 -0.36 2.07
CA LEU A 90 0.74 -0.09 0.95
C LEU A 90 0.63 1.36 0.45
N ARG A 91 -0.58 1.92 0.48
CA ARG A 91 -0.86 3.33 0.12
C ARG A 91 -0.07 4.31 0.99
N GLY A 92 -0.16 4.16 2.32
CA GLY A 92 0.59 4.99 3.25
C GLY A 92 2.09 4.91 3.01
N ARG A 93 2.61 3.69 2.79
CA ARG A 93 4.02 3.43 2.51
C ARG A 93 4.52 4.06 1.22
N VAL A 94 3.74 3.99 0.14
CA VAL A 94 4.09 4.66 -1.11
C VAL A 94 4.11 6.18 -0.93
N ALA A 95 3.13 6.76 -0.25
CA ALA A 95 3.11 8.20 -0.01
C ALA A 95 4.31 8.67 0.84
N GLU A 96 4.67 7.93 1.89
CA GLU A 96 5.87 8.20 2.70
C GLU A 96 7.14 8.13 1.85
N ARG A 97 7.29 7.07 1.05
CA ARG A 97 8.45 6.85 0.18
C ARG A 97 8.62 7.97 -0.84
N VAL A 98 7.53 8.38 -1.51
CA VAL A 98 7.56 9.45 -2.51
C VAL A 98 7.96 10.78 -1.86
N ARG A 99 7.40 11.13 -0.69
CA ARG A 99 7.78 12.35 0.03
C ARG A 99 9.26 12.36 0.42
N ALA A 100 9.79 11.23 0.89
CA ALA A 100 11.19 11.10 1.23
C ALA A 100 12.11 11.28 0.01
N GLU A 101 11.78 10.66 -1.12
CA GLU A 101 12.53 10.79 -2.37
C GLU A 101 12.48 12.22 -2.93
N VAL A 102 11.33 12.90 -2.84
CA VAL A 102 11.18 14.32 -3.19
C VAL A 102 12.12 15.18 -2.35
N GLY A 103 12.10 15.02 -1.02
CA GLY A 103 12.95 15.80 -0.12
C GLY A 103 14.45 15.56 -0.31
N ALA A 104 14.83 14.33 -0.71
CA ALA A 104 16.22 13.98 -0.99
C ALA A 104 16.70 14.45 -2.37
N SER A 105 15.81 14.53 -3.36
CA SER A 105 16.19 14.74 -4.76
C SER A 105 15.97 16.16 -5.28
N LEU A 106 15.01 16.90 -4.71
CA LEU A 106 14.67 18.23 -5.18
C LEU A 106 15.28 19.28 -4.25
N GLN A 107 16.22 20.05 -4.79
CA GLN A 107 16.85 21.18 -4.12
C GLN A 107 16.76 22.41 -5.03
N PRO A 108 16.12 23.50 -4.60
CA PRO A 108 15.33 23.63 -3.36
C PRO A 108 14.07 22.72 -3.32
N PRO A 109 13.52 22.40 -2.14
CA PRO A 109 12.31 21.61 -2.03
C PRO A 109 11.08 22.34 -2.62
N PRO A 110 10.06 21.61 -3.11
CA PRO A 110 8.85 22.23 -3.65
C PRO A 110 8.09 23.02 -2.57
N LEU A 111 7.47 24.15 -2.96
CA LEU A 111 6.55 24.91 -2.08
C LEU A 111 5.32 24.09 -1.71
N HIS A 112 4.86 23.26 -2.64
CA HIS A 112 3.71 22.41 -2.46
C HIS A 112 3.91 21.08 -3.18
N LEU A 113 3.49 20.00 -2.53
CA LEU A 113 3.55 18.64 -3.04
C LEU A 113 2.20 17.97 -2.79
N ALA A 114 1.56 17.51 -3.87
CA ALA A 114 0.36 16.69 -3.81
C ALA A 114 0.53 15.41 -4.62
N LEU A 115 -0.14 14.35 -4.16
CA LEU A 115 -0.21 13.05 -4.81
C LEU A 115 -1.67 12.76 -5.15
N SER A 116 -1.96 12.46 -6.40
CA SER A 116 -3.31 12.11 -6.88
C SER A 116 -3.31 10.86 -7.76
N GLY A 117 -4.51 10.38 -8.09
CA GLY A 117 -4.72 9.21 -8.94
C GLY A 117 -4.87 7.90 -8.17
N PRO A 118 -5.20 6.80 -8.88
CA PRO A 118 -5.56 5.53 -8.24
C PRO A 118 -4.52 4.99 -7.26
N VAL A 119 -3.23 5.21 -7.49
CA VAL A 119 -2.17 4.78 -6.57
C VAL A 119 -2.24 5.55 -5.25
N ALA A 120 -2.34 6.88 -5.30
CA ALA A 120 -2.43 7.74 -4.11
C ALA A 120 -3.71 7.46 -3.30
N GLU A 121 -4.77 7.03 -3.99
CA GLU A 121 -6.06 6.71 -3.38
C GLU A 121 -6.16 5.26 -2.88
N GLY A 122 -5.18 4.40 -3.20
CA GLY A 122 -5.19 2.98 -2.84
C GLY A 122 -6.14 2.13 -3.69
N ARG A 123 -6.56 2.63 -4.85
CA ARG A 123 -7.50 1.98 -5.80
C ARG A 123 -6.81 1.42 -7.05
N ALA A 124 -5.48 1.53 -7.15
CA ALA A 124 -4.74 0.95 -8.26
C ALA A 124 -4.85 -0.58 -8.22
N THR A 125 -5.20 -1.20 -9.34
CA THR A 125 -5.31 -2.66 -9.53
C THR A 125 -4.34 -3.18 -10.59
N SER A 126 -3.78 -2.28 -11.40
CA SER A 126 -2.88 -2.56 -12.52
C SER A 126 -1.55 -1.82 -12.39
N PRO A 127 -0.44 -2.29 -12.99
CA PRO A 127 0.78 -1.50 -13.19
C PRO A 127 0.57 -0.22 -14.03
N SER A 128 -0.44 -0.21 -14.91
CA SER A 128 -0.77 0.95 -15.74
C SER A 128 -1.50 2.08 -14.99
N ASP A 129 -1.98 1.81 -13.77
CA ASP A 129 -2.63 2.83 -12.97
C ASP A 129 -1.62 3.89 -12.52
N VAL A 130 -2.05 5.15 -12.65
CA VAL A 130 -1.17 6.31 -12.55
C VAL A 130 -1.11 6.84 -11.12
N LEU A 131 0.10 7.21 -10.69
CA LEU A 131 0.34 8.15 -9.61
C LEU A 131 0.70 9.50 -10.22
N GLU A 132 -0.09 10.52 -9.90
CA GLU A 132 0.20 11.89 -10.31
C GLU A 132 0.98 12.61 -9.21
N LEU A 133 2.16 13.11 -9.56
CA LEU A 133 3.03 13.92 -8.71
C LEU A 133 2.85 15.38 -9.08
N VAL A 134 2.15 16.15 -8.24
CA VAL A 134 1.99 17.60 -8.44
C VAL A 134 2.98 18.32 -7.54
N ALA A 135 3.94 19.01 -8.15
CA ALA A 135 4.98 19.74 -7.41
C ALA A 135 5.03 21.20 -7.88
N VAL A 136 5.00 22.13 -6.93
CA VAL A 136 5.08 23.57 -7.19
C VAL A 136 6.52 24.02 -6.93
N PRO A 137 7.25 24.52 -7.94
CA PRO A 137 8.61 25.01 -7.75
C PRO A 137 8.61 26.25 -6.83
N PRO A 138 9.62 26.41 -5.99
CA PRO A 138 9.84 27.68 -5.29
C PRO A 138 10.34 28.78 -6.25
N PRO A 139 10.23 30.06 -5.86
CA PRO A 139 10.55 31.19 -6.76
C PRO A 139 12.03 31.25 -7.15
N ASP A 140 12.90 30.64 -6.35
CA ASP A 140 14.35 30.52 -6.53
C ASP A 140 14.78 29.17 -7.13
N ALA A 141 13.83 28.38 -7.64
CA ALA A 141 14.15 27.12 -8.30
C ALA A 141 15.04 27.35 -9.53
N PRO A 142 16.11 26.57 -9.71
CA PRO A 142 16.94 26.63 -10.91
C PRO A 142 16.15 26.13 -12.13
N ASP A 143 16.55 26.53 -13.34
CA ASP A 143 15.90 26.13 -14.60
C ASP A 143 15.80 24.60 -14.75
N GLU A 144 16.80 23.87 -14.24
CA GLU A 144 16.89 22.41 -14.26
C GLU A 144 15.99 21.70 -13.22
N TRP A 145 15.32 22.45 -12.33
CA TRP A 145 14.45 21.87 -11.30
C TRP A 145 13.32 21.03 -11.89
N THR A 146 12.72 21.48 -13.00
CA THR A 146 11.66 20.74 -13.69
C THR A 146 12.18 19.42 -14.27
N GLU A 147 13.42 19.40 -14.76
CA GLU A 147 14.05 18.16 -15.24
C GLU A 147 14.37 17.22 -14.08
N ALA A 148 14.74 17.75 -12.91
CA ALA A 148 14.91 16.95 -11.70
C ALA A 148 13.60 16.27 -11.26
N VAL A 149 12.46 16.97 -11.35
CA VAL A 149 11.12 16.38 -11.09
C VAL A 149 10.80 15.28 -12.10
N ARG A 150 11.09 15.49 -13.39
CA ARG A 150 10.89 14.48 -14.43
C ARG A 150 11.74 13.24 -14.18
N ALA A 151 13.03 13.42 -13.90
CA ALA A 151 13.95 12.33 -13.59
C ALA A 151 13.51 11.56 -12.34
N LEU A 152 13.00 12.26 -11.32
CA LEU A 152 12.40 11.66 -10.14
C LEU A 152 11.16 10.82 -10.49
N ALA A 153 10.23 11.33 -11.29
CA ALA A 153 9.04 10.59 -11.71
C ALA A 153 9.39 9.31 -12.49
N VAL A 154 10.38 9.36 -13.39
CA VAL A 154 10.89 8.18 -14.11
C VAL A 154 11.50 7.15 -13.16
N ARG A 155 12.22 7.60 -12.14
CA ARG A 155 12.81 6.70 -11.13
C ARG A 155 11.73 6.08 -10.24
N LEU A 156 10.79 6.89 -9.73
CA LEU A 156 9.66 6.41 -8.94
C LEU A 156 8.80 5.42 -9.73
N SER A 157 8.63 5.62 -11.04
CA SER A 157 7.88 4.67 -11.89
C SER A 157 8.49 3.27 -11.89
N ARG A 158 9.83 3.21 -11.93
CA ARG A 158 10.57 1.94 -11.88
C ARG A 158 10.50 1.31 -10.49
N ASP A 159 10.72 2.11 -9.45
CA ASP A 159 10.80 1.61 -8.07
C ASP A 159 9.44 1.14 -7.54
N LEU A 160 8.35 1.83 -7.90
CA LEU A 160 7.01 1.51 -7.44
C LEU A 160 6.31 0.44 -8.31
N GLY A 161 6.77 0.23 -9.53
CA GLY A 161 6.10 -0.65 -10.50
C GLY A 161 4.73 -0.14 -10.95
N ASN A 162 4.52 1.18 -10.89
CA ASN A 162 3.34 1.90 -11.35
C ASN A 162 3.78 3.11 -12.18
N VAL A 163 2.97 3.56 -13.14
CA VAL A 163 3.28 4.77 -13.91
C VAL A 163 3.20 6.00 -13.01
N VAL A 164 4.28 6.79 -12.94
CA VAL A 164 4.30 8.07 -12.24
C VAL A 164 4.42 9.19 -13.26
N VAL A 165 3.41 10.04 -13.33
CA VAL A 165 3.43 11.26 -14.15
C VAL A 165 3.62 12.47 -13.24
N HIS A 166 4.23 13.53 -13.74
CA HIS A 166 4.38 14.77 -12.99
C HIS A 166 3.60 15.91 -13.64
N ARG A 167 3.10 16.82 -12.82
CA ARG A 167 2.62 18.14 -13.26
C ARG A 167 3.33 19.21 -12.45
N SER A 168 3.97 20.12 -13.16
CA SER A 168 4.51 21.35 -12.59
C SER A 168 3.50 22.47 -12.80
N VAL A 169 3.11 23.14 -11.73
CA VAL A 169 2.22 24.32 -11.82
C VAL A 169 3.12 25.56 -11.83
N ILE A 170 3.13 26.27 -12.94
CA ILE A 170 3.90 27.52 -13.10
C ILE A 170 2.90 28.67 -12.92
N GLY A 171 2.66 29.07 -11.67
CA GLY A 171 1.78 30.20 -11.34
C GLY A 171 0.27 29.91 -11.36
N PRO A 172 -0.58 30.87 -10.91
CA PRO A 172 -2.02 30.69 -10.80
C PRO A 172 -2.67 30.67 -12.19
N GLY A 173 -2.85 29.46 -12.75
CA GLY A 173 -3.69 29.24 -13.94
C GLY A 173 -3.01 28.49 -15.09
N GLU A 174 -1.69 28.27 -15.06
CA GLU A 174 -0.98 27.54 -16.11
C GLU A 174 -0.59 26.14 -15.62
N THR A 175 -1.35 25.14 -16.08
CA THR A 175 -1.02 23.72 -15.86
C THR A 175 -0.37 23.20 -17.13
N VAL A 176 0.91 22.83 -17.06
CA VAL A 176 1.57 22.10 -18.15
C VAL A 176 1.53 20.62 -17.80
N THR A 177 0.70 19.86 -18.51
CA THR A 177 0.73 18.38 -18.46
C THR A 177 1.83 17.92 -19.41
N LEU A 178 2.93 17.39 -18.86
CA LEU A 178 3.98 16.75 -19.65
C LEU A 178 3.86 15.23 -19.47
N TRP A 179 3.57 14.54 -20.57
CA TRP A 179 3.42 13.08 -20.65
C TRP A 179 4.77 12.36 -20.53
#